data_AF-A0A8J5LWR0-F1
#
_entry.id   AF-A0A8J5LWR0-F1
#
_cell.length_a   1.000
_cell.length_b   1.000
_cell.length_c   1.000
_cell.angle_alpha   90.00
_cell.angle_beta   90.00
_cell.angle_gamma   90.00
#
_symmetry.space_group_name_H-M   'P 1'
#
loop_
_entity.id
_entity.type
_entity.pdbx_description
1 polymer ?
#
loop_
_entity_poly.entity_id
_entity_poly.type
_entity_poly.pdbx_seq_one_letter_code
_entity_poly.pdbx_strand_id
1 'polypeptide(L)'
;MEVVASAPGKVLITGRYLILERPNAGIVFTTTARFYAIVKPLYDDIKPDSWVWGKLLSSLSTYVFRDSVNPFVEQAVQYAIAASKVILSEKEKDKLQKLLLQGLDITILGSNDFYSYRNQIEAHGLPLTRESLASLPPFSSITFNRVASNGTLPGEECKPKVAKTGLGSSAAMTTSVVIIRF
;
A
#
# COMPACT_ATOMS: atom_id res chain seq x y z
N MET A 1 -5.86 13.52 14.28
CA MET A 1 -6.68 13.57 13.04
C MET A 1 -6.45 12.28 12.27
N GLU A 2 -7.51 11.54 11.93
CA GLU A 2 -7.40 10.29 11.16
C GLU A 2 -7.87 10.55 9.73
N VAL A 3 -7.06 10.16 8.74
CA VAL A 3 -7.40 10.28 7.32
C VAL A 3 -7.46 8.90 6.70
N VAL A 4 -8.58 8.58 6.05
CA VAL A 4 -8.77 7.32 5.33
C VAL A 4 -8.95 7.63 3.86
N ALA A 5 -8.08 7.05 3.02
CA ALA A 5 -8.17 7.12 1.58
C ALA A 5 -8.28 5.71 1.00
N SER A 6 -8.90 5.58 -0.18
CA SER A 6 -9.00 4.28 -0.84
C SER A 6 -8.95 4.37 -2.35
N ALA A 7 -8.44 3.33 -2.99
CA ALA A 7 -8.34 3.24 -4.44
C ALA A 7 -8.81 1.87 -4.94
N PRO A 8 -9.56 1.81 -6.05
CA PRO A 8 -10.06 0.57 -6.61
C PRO A 8 -8.97 -0.22 -7.34
N GLY A 9 -9.19 -1.53 -7.47
CA GLY A 9 -8.46 -2.37 -8.41
C GLY A 9 -8.81 -2.05 -9.86
N LYS A 10 -7.99 -2.56 -10.79
CA LYS A 10 -8.16 -2.35 -12.23
C LYS A 10 -7.88 -3.62 -13.02
N VAL A 11 -8.57 -3.79 -14.14
CA VAL A 11 -8.40 -4.93 -15.06
C VAL A 11 -8.40 -4.44 -16.49
N LEU A 12 -7.35 -4.79 -17.25
CA LEU A 12 -7.28 -4.57 -18.69
C LEU A 12 -8.08 -5.67 -19.41
N ILE A 13 -9.18 -5.29 -20.06
CA ILE A 13 -10.09 -6.22 -20.75
C ILE A 13 -9.64 -6.48 -22.19
N THR A 14 -9.25 -5.42 -22.90
CA THR A 14 -8.78 -5.51 -24.29
C THR A 14 -7.60 -4.58 -24.53
N GLY A 15 -6.87 -4.82 -25.62
CA GLY A 15 -5.70 -4.05 -26.03
C GLY A 15 -4.38 -4.70 -25.63
N ARG A 16 -4.32 -5.46 -24.51
CA ARG A 16 -3.12 -6.19 -24.04
C ARG A 16 -1.81 -5.42 -24.32
N TYR A 17 -0.89 -6.00 -25.08
CA TYR A 17 0.36 -5.35 -25.49
C TYR A 17 0.22 -4.48 -26.74
N LEU A 18 -0.86 -4.62 -27.51
CA LEU A 18 -1.10 -3.78 -28.69
C LEU A 18 -1.19 -2.31 -28.31
N ILE A 19 -1.66 -1.97 -27.10
CA ILE A 19 -1.70 -0.58 -26.60
C ILE A 19 -0.33 0.11 -26.58
N LEU A 20 0.77 -0.66 -26.63
CA LEU A 20 2.13 -0.10 -26.70
C LEU A 20 2.43 0.50 -28.07
N GLU A 21 1.68 0.12 -29.11
CA GLU A 21 1.81 0.60 -30.48
C GLU A 21 0.61 1.49 -30.85
N ARG A 22 0.87 2.76 -31.17
CA ARG A 22 -0.19 3.65 -31.66
C ARG A 22 -0.63 3.21 -33.07
N PRO A 23 -1.93 3.31 -33.44
CA PRO A 23 -3.04 3.96 -32.71
C PRO A 23 -3.90 2.99 -31.86
N ASN A 24 -3.39 1.82 -31.48
CA ASN A 24 -4.21 0.81 -30.81
C ASN A 24 -4.69 1.26 -29.43
N ALA A 25 -5.99 1.10 -29.17
CA ALA A 25 -6.60 1.41 -27.87
C ALA A 25 -6.80 0.15 -27.02
N GLY A 26 -6.87 0.34 -25.70
CA GLY A 26 -7.28 -0.69 -24.74
C GLY A 26 -8.41 -0.20 -23.85
N ILE A 27 -9.13 -1.12 -23.24
CA ILE A 27 -10.22 -0.81 -22.30
C ILE A 27 -9.86 -1.38 -20.93
N VAL A 28 -9.89 -0.51 -19.92
CA VAL A 28 -9.65 -0.87 -18.52
C VAL A 28 -10.92 -0.63 -17.73
N PHE A 29 -11.34 -1.61 -16.94
CA PHE A 29 -12.39 -1.42 -15.93
C PHE A 29 -11.80 -1.34 -14.53
N THR A 30 -12.42 -0.51 -13.70
CA THR A 30 -12.21 -0.51 -12.25
C THR A 30 -13.07 -1.59 -11.60
N THR A 31 -12.62 -2.11 -10.47
CA THR A 31 -13.37 -3.09 -9.69
C THR A 31 -13.87 -2.48 -8.38
N THR A 32 -14.78 -3.19 -7.72
CA THR A 32 -15.25 -2.83 -6.37
C THR A 32 -14.23 -3.18 -5.28
N ALA A 33 -13.25 -4.03 -5.57
CA ALA A 33 -12.15 -4.34 -4.65
C ALA A 33 -11.28 -3.10 -4.42
N ARG A 34 -10.97 -2.79 -3.16
CA ARG A 34 -10.22 -1.57 -2.79
C ARG A 34 -9.02 -1.85 -1.90
N PHE A 35 -7.98 -1.04 -2.10
CA PHE A 35 -6.99 -0.79 -1.06
C PHE A 35 -7.40 0.44 -0.26
N TYR A 36 -7.16 0.40 1.04
CA TYR A 36 -7.36 1.49 1.98
C TYR A 36 -6.02 1.85 2.60
N ALA A 37 -5.75 3.15 2.68
CA ALA A 37 -4.66 3.72 3.45
C ALA A 37 -5.26 4.54 4.58
N ILE A 38 -4.92 4.19 5.81
CA ILE A 38 -5.35 4.88 7.02
C ILE A 38 -4.11 5.55 7.60
N VAL A 39 -4.19 6.87 7.80
CA VAL A 39 -3.09 7.65 8.35
C VAL A 39 -3.50 8.34 9.63
N LYS A 40 -2.65 8.17 10.64
CA LYS A 40 -2.77 8.76 11.97
C LYS A 40 -1.46 9.47 12.33
N PRO A 41 -1.50 10.54 13.13
CA PRO A 41 -0.29 11.09 13.72
C PRO A 41 0.33 10.02 14.62
N LEU A 42 1.65 9.85 14.55
CA LEU A 42 2.37 8.91 15.42
C LEU A 42 2.46 9.45 16.85
N TYR A 43 2.48 10.78 17.00
CA TYR A 43 2.52 11.49 18.28
C TYR A 43 1.43 12.57 18.31
N ASP A 44 0.65 12.61 19.40
CA ASP A 44 -0.40 13.62 19.59
C ASP A 44 0.17 15.01 19.87
N ASP A 45 1.23 15.09 20.69
CA ASP A 45 1.90 16.34 21.07
C ASP A 45 3.42 16.24 20.88
N ILE A 46 3.98 17.22 20.18
CA ILE A 46 5.41 17.33 19.99
C ILE A 46 5.96 18.36 20.99
N LYS A 47 6.56 17.90 22.09
CA LYS A 47 7.19 18.81 23.06
C LYS A 47 8.42 19.48 22.45
N PRO A 48 8.52 20.82 22.42
CA PRO A 48 9.59 21.57 21.73
C PRO A 48 11.02 21.18 22.16
N ASP A 49 11.18 20.60 23.36
CA ASP A 49 12.47 20.20 23.92
C ASP A 49 12.90 18.75 23.60
N SER A 50 12.13 18.04 22.76
CA SER A 50 12.50 16.67 22.36
C SER A 50 13.69 16.69 21.39
N TRP A 51 14.70 15.87 21.66
CA TRP A 51 15.87 15.63 20.80
C TRP A 51 15.53 15.33 19.32
N VAL A 52 14.30 14.91 19.06
CA VAL A 52 13.72 14.67 17.73
C VAL A 52 13.63 15.96 16.90
N TRP A 53 13.36 17.12 17.52
CA TRP A 53 13.29 18.41 16.81
C TRP A 53 14.61 18.79 16.16
N GLY A 54 15.72 18.68 16.90
CA GLY A 54 17.05 19.05 16.40
C GLY A 54 17.54 18.15 15.26
N LYS A 55 17.16 16.87 15.26
CA LYS A 55 17.54 15.91 14.21
C LYS A 55 16.64 16.01 12.97
N LEU A 56 15.37 16.32 13.14
CA LEU A 56 14.39 16.39 12.05
C LEU A 56 14.47 17.72 11.26
N LEU A 57 14.91 18.81 11.92
CA LEU A 57 15.20 20.10 11.27
C LEU A 57 16.50 20.10 10.47
N SER A 58 17.50 19.31 10.88
CA SER A 58 18.80 19.23 10.19
C SER A 58 18.82 18.28 8.99
N SER A 59 17.85 17.36 8.88
CA SER A 59 17.76 16.36 7.79
C SER A 59 16.60 16.59 6.82
N LEU A 60 16.29 17.83 6.46
CA LEU A 60 15.19 18.23 5.55
C LEU A 60 15.11 17.48 4.19
N SER A 61 16.07 16.63 3.88
CA SER A 61 16.15 15.75 2.71
C SER A 61 15.87 14.25 2.97
N THR A 62 15.79 13.78 4.23
CA THR A 62 15.70 12.34 4.52
C THR A 62 14.63 12.04 5.57
N TYR A 63 13.46 11.56 5.13
CA TYR A 63 12.44 10.99 6.01
C TYR A 63 12.92 9.63 6.52
N VAL A 64 12.97 9.44 7.84
CA VAL A 64 13.37 8.17 8.45
C VAL A 64 12.14 7.31 8.68
N PHE A 65 12.00 6.24 7.90
CA PHE A 65 10.97 5.24 8.11
C PHE A 65 11.44 4.23 9.16
N ARG A 66 10.56 3.88 10.11
CA ARG A 66 10.81 2.81 11.08
C ARG A 66 10.28 1.50 10.52
N ASP A 67 11.03 0.41 10.72
CA ASP A 67 10.78 -0.97 10.26
C ASP A 67 11.05 -1.26 8.76
N SER A 68 10.91 -2.54 8.36
CA SER A 68 11.11 -3.03 6.98
C SER A 68 10.02 -2.50 6.06
N VAL A 69 10.16 -1.24 5.68
CA VAL A 69 9.10 -0.48 5.01
C VAL A 69 8.92 -0.94 3.57
N ASN A 70 7.66 -1.08 3.19
CA ASN A 70 7.28 -1.37 1.82
C ASN A 70 7.76 -0.22 0.92
N PRO A 71 8.68 -0.45 -0.04
CA PRO A 71 9.29 0.62 -0.84
C PRO A 71 8.26 1.39 -1.67
N PHE A 72 7.14 0.76 -2.03
CA PHE A 72 6.06 1.43 -2.75
C PHE A 72 5.33 2.46 -1.88
N VAL A 73 5.19 2.19 -0.57
CA VAL A 73 4.54 3.13 0.37
C VAL A 73 5.50 4.27 0.69
N GLU A 74 6.76 3.96 0.95
CA GLU A 74 7.80 4.97 1.19
C GLU A 74 7.90 5.97 0.03
N GLN A 75 8.08 5.46 -1.19
CA GLN A 75 8.17 6.32 -2.37
C GLN A 75 6.89 7.12 -2.59
N ALA A 76 5.72 6.51 -2.41
CA ALA A 76 4.44 7.21 -2.53
C ALA A 76 4.34 8.40 -1.57
N VAL A 77 4.72 8.22 -0.31
CA VAL A 77 4.73 9.28 0.70
C VAL A 77 5.75 10.36 0.35
N GLN A 78 6.98 9.98 -0.03
CA GLN A 78 8.03 10.93 -0.43
C GLN A 78 7.58 11.81 -1.60
N TYR A 79 7.02 11.21 -2.66
CA TYR A 79 6.51 11.95 -3.81
C TYR A 79 5.30 12.82 -3.48
N ALA A 80 4.36 12.33 -2.65
CA ALA A 80 3.21 13.11 -2.23
C ALA A 80 3.63 14.36 -1.43
N ILE A 81 4.59 14.21 -0.51
CA ILE A 81 5.13 15.34 0.26
C ILE A 81 5.90 16.30 -0.65
N ALA A 82 6.75 15.79 -1.55
CA ALA A 82 7.50 16.61 -2.50
C ALA A 82 6.57 17.43 -3.40
N ALA A 83 5.53 16.81 -3.95
CA ALA A 83 4.51 17.50 -4.75
C ALA A 83 3.76 18.56 -3.92
N SER A 84 3.39 18.23 -2.68
CA SER A 84 2.72 19.18 -1.78
C SER A 84 3.56 20.41 -1.50
N LYS A 85 4.88 20.26 -1.27
CA LYS A 85 5.80 21.40 -1.07
C LYS A 85 5.89 22.35 -2.26
N VAL A 86 5.59 21.90 -3.48
CA VAL A 86 5.59 22.73 -4.68
C VAL A 86 4.25 23.43 -4.89
N ILE A 87 3.15 22.76 -4.52
CA ILE A 87 1.77 23.24 -4.78
C ILE A 87 1.28 24.19 -3.68
N LEU A 88 1.66 23.95 -2.43
CA LEU A 88 1.16 24.68 -1.27
C LEU A 88 1.81 26.07 -1.11
N SER A 89 1.05 27.02 -0.53
CA SER A 89 1.58 28.33 -0.11
C SER A 89 2.51 28.21 1.11
N GLU A 90 3.34 29.21 1.39
CA GLU A 90 4.29 29.17 2.53
C GLU A 90 3.59 28.88 3.88
N LYS A 91 2.43 29.50 4.14
CA LYS A 91 1.64 29.24 5.36
C LYS A 91 1.16 27.79 5.46
N GLU A 92 0.83 27.17 4.33
CA GLU A 92 0.41 25.77 4.26
C GLU A 92 1.61 24.82 4.38
N LYS A 93 2.78 25.20 3.87
CA LYS A 93 4.02 24.44 4.07
C LYS A 93 4.41 24.38 5.54
N ASP A 94 4.28 25.48 6.28
CA ASP A 94 4.51 25.49 7.74
C ASP A 94 3.56 24.53 8.47
N LYS A 95 2.28 24.52 8.07
CA LYS A 95 1.29 23.60 8.62
C LYS A 95 1.64 22.14 8.30
N LEU A 96 2.01 21.86 7.05
CA LEU A 96 2.44 20.54 6.61
C LEU A 96 3.67 20.08 7.40
N GLN A 97 4.67 20.96 7.59
CA GLN A 97 5.86 20.63 8.37
C GLN A 97 5.50 20.28 9.81
N LYS A 98 4.63 21.07 10.47
CA LYS A 98 4.14 20.76 11.83
C LYS A 98 3.45 19.40 11.91
N LEU A 99 2.65 19.03 10.91
CA LEU A 99 2.03 17.70 10.84
C LEU A 99 3.06 16.59 10.63
N LEU A 100 4.03 16.77 9.74
CA LEU A 100 5.07 15.77 9.50
C LEU A 100 5.97 15.53 10.72
N LEU A 101 6.18 16.55 11.54
CA LEU A 101 6.92 16.43 12.80
C LEU A 101 6.19 15.51 13.81
N GLN A 102 4.86 15.35 13.71
CA GLN A 102 4.09 14.41 14.54
C GLN A 102 4.36 12.95 14.15
N GLY A 103 5.06 12.71 13.04
CA GLY A 103 5.21 11.38 12.46
C GLY A 103 3.90 10.86 11.87
N LEU A 104 4.01 9.88 10.97
CA LEU A 104 2.88 9.27 10.30
C LEU A 104 2.85 7.77 10.64
N ASP A 105 1.77 7.32 11.25
CA ASP A 105 1.41 5.91 11.34
C ASP A 105 0.48 5.59 10.15
N ILE A 106 0.94 4.70 9.27
CA ILE A 106 0.27 4.36 8.01
C ILE A 106 -0.10 2.88 8.02
N THR A 107 -1.39 2.60 8.08
CA THR A 107 -1.94 1.24 7.94
C THR A 107 -2.49 1.04 6.53
N ILE A 108 -2.07 -0.03 5.86
CA ILE A 108 -2.53 -0.42 4.52
C ILE A 108 -3.37 -1.69 4.61
N LEU A 109 -4.60 -1.64 4.08
CA LEU A 109 -5.51 -2.77 4.02
C LEU A 109 -5.94 -3.03 2.57
N GLY A 110 -5.88 -4.28 2.12
CA GLY A 110 -6.29 -4.67 0.77
C GLY A 110 -7.44 -5.68 0.80
N SER A 111 -8.47 -5.46 -0.02
CA SER A 111 -9.57 -6.44 -0.17
C SER A 111 -9.03 -7.82 -0.55
N ASN A 112 -9.71 -8.89 -0.10
CA ASN A 112 -9.24 -10.26 -0.31
C ASN A 112 -9.11 -10.60 -1.82
N ASP A 113 -9.89 -9.93 -2.68
CA ASP A 113 -9.88 -10.10 -4.14
C ASP A 113 -8.53 -9.82 -4.82
N PHE A 114 -7.63 -9.06 -4.19
CA PHE A 114 -6.33 -8.72 -4.77
C PHE A 114 -5.34 -9.90 -4.82
N TYR A 115 -5.62 -10.93 -4.02
CA TYR A 115 -4.71 -12.06 -3.82
C TYR A 115 -5.46 -13.39 -3.83
N SER A 116 -4.74 -14.48 -4.13
CA SER A 116 -5.33 -15.81 -4.12
C SER A 116 -5.37 -16.38 -2.70
N TYR A 117 -6.57 -16.77 -2.29
CA TYR A 117 -6.83 -17.50 -1.05
C TYR A 117 -7.04 -19.01 -1.28
N ARG A 118 -6.73 -19.52 -2.50
CA ARG A 118 -6.97 -20.91 -2.90
C ARG A 118 -6.55 -21.92 -1.82
N ASN A 119 -5.31 -21.85 -1.35
CA ASN A 119 -4.79 -22.80 -0.37
C ASN A 119 -5.57 -22.78 0.96
N GLN A 120 -6.00 -21.59 1.41
CA GLN A 120 -6.79 -21.47 2.63
C GLN A 120 -8.20 -22.03 2.41
N ILE A 121 -8.83 -21.71 1.28
CA ILE A 121 -10.17 -22.17 0.93
C ILE A 121 -10.19 -23.71 0.80
N GLU A 122 -9.22 -24.28 0.08
CA GLU A 122 -9.06 -25.73 -0.09
C GLU A 122 -8.79 -26.44 1.25
N ALA A 123 -7.95 -25.85 2.12
CA ALA A 123 -7.66 -26.42 3.44
C ALA A 123 -8.91 -26.50 4.35
N HIS A 124 -9.91 -25.64 4.13
CA HIS A 124 -11.19 -25.68 4.82
C HIS A 124 -12.23 -26.57 4.10
N GLY A 125 -11.85 -27.27 3.03
CA GLY A 125 -12.76 -28.09 2.23
C GLY A 125 -13.85 -27.28 1.50
N LEU A 126 -13.65 -25.97 1.35
CA LEU A 126 -14.61 -25.08 0.70
C LEU A 126 -14.42 -25.09 -0.83
N PRO A 127 -15.48 -24.94 -1.62
CA PRO A 127 -15.36 -24.87 -3.07
C PRO A 127 -14.67 -23.57 -3.51
N LEU A 128 -13.91 -23.60 -4.61
CA LEU A 128 -13.20 -22.43 -5.14
C LEU A 128 -14.13 -21.43 -5.85
N THR A 129 -15.01 -20.81 -5.08
CA THR A 129 -16.04 -19.88 -5.55
C THR A 129 -15.85 -18.50 -4.94
N ARG A 130 -16.56 -17.49 -5.48
CA ARG A 130 -16.53 -16.13 -4.92
C ARG A 130 -17.20 -16.08 -3.57
N GLU A 131 -18.23 -16.90 -3.37
CA GLU A 131 -18.98 -17.04 -2.14
C GLU A 131 -18.08 -17.58 -1.01
N SER A 132 -17.23 -18.56 -1.30
CA SER A 132 -16.24 -19.06 -0.34
C SER A 132 -15.22 -17.99 0.03
N LEU A 133 -14.73 -17.20 -0.93
CA LEU A 133 -13.85 -16.08 -0.64
C LEU A 133 -14.54 -15.02 0.23
N ALA A 134 -15.80 -14.71 -0.05
CA ALA A 134 -16.61 -13.76 0.69
C ALA A 134 -16.93 -14.24 2.12
N SER A 135 -16.86 -15.55 2.39
CA SER A 135 -17.03 -16.10 3.73
C SER A 135 -15.82 -15.85 4.64
N LEU A 136 -14.65 -15.53 4.07
CA LEU A 136 -13.47 -15.15 4.85
C LEU A 136 -13.65 -13.74 5.43
N PRO A 137 -13.11 -13.47 6.65
CA PRO A 137 -13.08 -12.13 7.19
C PRO A 137 -12.49 -11.11 6.20
N PRO A 138 -13.04 -9.89 6.09
CA PRO A 138 -12.43 -8.83 5.29
C PRO A 138 -10.99 -8.57 5.72
N PHE A 139 -10.11 -8.31 4.75
CA PHE A 139 -8.68 -8.04 4.99
C PHE A 139 -7.97 -9.20 5.70
N SER A 140 -8.33 -10.44 5.35
CA SER A 140 -7.72 -11.63 5.89
C SER A 140 -6.20 -11.63 5.66
N SER A 141 -5.46 -12.24 6.57
CA SER A 141 -4.02 -12.41 6.36
C SER A 141 -3.78 -13.43 5.24
N ILE A 142 -2.92 -13.07 4.29
CA ILE A 142 -2.54 -13.97 3.21
C ILE A 142 -1.59 -15.02 3.80
N THR A 143 -1.91 -16.30 3.58
CA THR A 143 -0.96 -17.37 3.86
C THR A 143 0.12 -17.31 2.80
N PHE A 144 1.33 -16.90 3.19
CA PHE A 144 2.50 -17.12 2.37
C PHE A 144 2.68 -18.62 2.15
N ASN A 145 3.23 -19.01 1.00
CA ASN A 145 3.61 -20.40 0.77
C ASN A 145 4.54 -20.83 1.91
N ARG A 146 4.00 -21.50 2.93
CA ARG A 146 4.79 -22.15 3.96
C ARG A 146 5.40 -23.35 3.27
N VAL A 147 6.71 -23.37 3.14
CA VAL A 147 7.45 -24.54 2.67
C VAL A 147 6.98 -25.72 3.52
N ALA A 148 6.17 -26.61 2.94
CA ALA A 148 5.86 -27.88 3.56
C ALA A 148 7.01 -28.82 3.20
N SER A 149 7.80 -29.15 4.22
CA SER A 149 8.38 -30.46 4.47
C SER A 149 8.41 -31.38 3.25
N ASN A 150 9.54 -31.41 2.54
CA ASN A 150 10.20 -32.60 1.98
C ASN A 150 11.32 -32.18 1.01
N GLY A 151 12.55 -32.07 1.52
CA GLY A 151 13.76 -32.36 0.73
C GLY A 151 14.49 -31.21 0.01
N THR A 152 14.14 -29.93 0.19
CA THR A 152 14.93 -28.84 -0.42
C THR A 152 16.11 -28.43 0.47
N LEU A 153 17.31 -28.41 -0.11
CA LEU A 153 18.59 -28.08 0.54
C LEU A 153 18.55 -26.72 1.26
N PRO A 154 19.28 -26.55 2.38
CA PRO A 154 19.32 -25.31 3.14
C PRO A 154 20.10 -24.25 2.35
N GLY A 155 19.40 -23.28 1.75
CA GLY A 155 20.05 -22.19 1.03
C GLY A 155 19.15 -21.35 0.12
N GLU A 156 17.98 -21.84 -0.29
CA GLU A 156 17.05 -21.03 -1.07
C GLU A 156 15.99 -20.40 -0.17
N GLU A 157 16.26 -19.17 0.29
CA GLU A 157 15.23 -18.26 0.81
C GLU A 157 14.22 -17.94 -0.32
N CYS A 158 13.29 -18.86 -0.56
CA CYS A 158 12.24 -18.66 -1.54
C CYS A 158 11.31 -17.57 -1.00
N LYS A 159 11.47 -16.34 -1.51
CA LYS A 159 10.68 -15.18 -1.09
C LYS A 159 9.20 -15.57 -1.02
N PRO A 160 8.49 -15.24 0.07
CA PRO A 160 7.10 -15.61 0.24
C PRO A 160 6.28 -15.16 -0.98
N LYS A 161 5.88 -16.12 -1.81
CA LYS A 161 5.23 -15.83 -3.10
C LYS A 161 3.73 -15.66 -2.88
N VAL A 162 3.32 -14.40 -2.79
CA VAL A 162 1.90 -14.04 -2.81
C VAL A 162 1.37 -14.16 -4.24
N ALA A 163 0.36 -15.00 -4.44
CA ALA A 163 -0.30 -15.12 -5.74
C ALA A 163 -1.24 -13.91 -5.96
N LYS A 164 -0.87 -13.05 -6.91
CA LYS A 164 -1.66 -11.87 -7.31
C LYS A 164 -2.74 -12.27 -8.32
N THR A 165 -3.93 -11.66 -8.22
CA THR A 165 -5.06 -11.93 -9.13
C THR A 165 -5.05 -11.10 -10.41
N GLY A 166 -4.10 -10.16 -10.55
CA GLY A 166 -4.00 -9.27 -11.70
C GLY A 166 -4.83 -7.99 -11.59
N LEU A 167 -5.52 -7.75 -10.47
CA LEU A 167 -6.29 -6.52 -10.21
C LEU A 167 -5.45 -5.24 -10.02
N GLY A 168 -4.14 -5.30 -10.25
CA GLY A 168 -3.24 -4.15 -10.09
C GLY A 168 -3.03 -3.71 -8.64
N SER A 169 -2.77 -4.66 -7.72
CA SER A 169 -2.64 -4.39 -6.28
C SER A 169 -1.61 -3.32 -5.92
N SER A 170 -0.42 -3.32 -6.52
CA SER A 170 0.60 -2.30 -6.26
C SER A 170 0.14 -0.90 -6.68
N ALA A 171 -0.52 -0.80 -7.84
CA ALA A 171 -1.06 0.47 -8.31
C ALA A 171 -2.16 0.98 -7.39
N ALA A 172 -3.14 0.13 -7.02
CA ALA A 172 -4.21 0.50 -6.10
C ALA A 172 -3.65 0.92 -4.73
N MET A 173 -2.71 0.17 -4.17
CA MET A 173 -2.04 0.50 -2.91
C MET A 173 -1.33 1.86 -2.98
N THR A 174 -0.44 2.07 -3.96
CA THR A 174 0.26 3.34 -4.13
C THR A 174 -0.71 4.50 -4.32
N THR A 175 -1.75 4.33 -5.15
CA THR A 175 -2.78 5.35 -5.37
C THR A 175 -3.54 5.68 -4.08
N SER A 176 -3.87 4.68 -3.25
CA SER A 176 -4.53 4.94 -1.96
C SER A 176 -3.67 5.79 -1.01
N VAL A 177 -2.35 5.67 -1.10
CA VAL A 177 -1.41 6.47 -0.30
C VAL A 177 -1.23 7.89 -0.88
N VAL A 178 -1.02 8.01 -2.19
CA VAL A 178 -0.77 9.32 -2.83
C VAL A 178 -1.96 10.28 -2.73
N ILE A 179 -3.20 9.76 -2.69
CA ILE A 179 -4.41 10.59 -2.59
C ILE A 179 -4.58 11.18 -1.18
N ILE A 180 -3.82 10.71 -0.18
CA ILE A 180 -3.88 11.28 1.16
C ILE A 180 -3.48 12.75 1.10
N ARG A 181 -4.39 13.60 1.53
CA ARG A 181 -4.17 15.03 1.65
C ARG A 181 -3.70 15.31 3.07
N PHE A 182 -2.43 15.68 3.20
CA PHE A 182 -1.81 16.10 4.46
C PHE A 182 -2.15 17.55 4.78
#